data_AF-K0VBM3-F1
#
_entry.id   AF-K0VBM3-F1
#
_cell.length_a   1.000
_cell.length_b   1.000
_cell.length_c   1.000
_cell.angle_alpha   90.00
_cell.angle_beta   90.00
_cell.angle_gamma   90.00
#
_symmetry.space_group_name_H-M   'P 1'
#
loop_
_entity.id
_entity.type
_entity.pdbx_description
1 polymer ?
#
loop_
_entity_poly.entity_id
_entity_poly.type
_entity_poly.pdbx_seq_one_letter_code
_entity_poly.pdbx_strand_id
1 'polypeptide(L)'
;KRPHLETIVQESDRPQLTEALAAAKDRQGDIAPLDTRTPTDEARYFRFYVNAVIDQSDEAPEEAAIVYAVEVTEQKALEAQMAQTQKMNAVGTLAGGIAHDFNNVLTAILLSSDHLLLQARPSDASFADLMETKRNANR
;
A
#
# COMPACT_ATOMS: atom_id res chain seq x y z
N LYS A 1 -17.58 35.62 3.28
CA LYS A 1 -17.65 34.93 1.97
C LYS A 1 -17.82 33.45 2.25
N ARG A 2 -18.95 32.84 1.87
CA ARG A 2 -19.13 31.38 2.01
C ARG A 2 -18.10 30.72 1.06
N PRO A 3 -17.17 29.89 1.54
CA PRO A 3 -16.25 29.18 0.64
C PRO A 3 -17.09 28.28 -0.28
N HIS A 4 -16.89 28.40 -1.60
CA HIS A 4 -17.54 27.51 -2.56
C HIS A 4 -16.86 26.14 -2.47
N LEU A 5 -17.64 25.09 -2.23
CA LEU A 5 -17.16 23.69 -2.14
C LEU A 5 -16.35 23.29 -3.40
N GLU A 6 -16.69 23.88 -4.55
CA GLU A 6 -16.01 23.70 -5.84
C GLU A 6 -14.53 24.13 -5.87
N THR A 7 -14.09 24.92 -4.90
CA THR A 7 -12.69 25.37 -4.78
C THR A 7 -11.80 24.36 -4.06
N ILE A 8 -12.40 23.43 -3.30
CA ILE A 8 -11.67 22.45 -2.46
C ILE A 8 -11.74 21.06 -3.10
N VAL A 9 -12.77 20.79 -3.90
CA VAL A 9 -13.01 19.50 -4.55
C VAL A 9 -12.42 19.50 -5.95
N GLN A 10 -11.64 18.47 -6.26
CA GLN A 10 -11.05 18.27 -7.59
C GLN A 10 -12.13 18.14 -8.64
N GLU A 11 -11.87 18.64 -9.86
CA GLU A 11 -12.86 18.61 -10.95
C GLU A 11 -13.36 17.19 -11.27
N SER A 12 -12.49 16.19 -11.16
CA SER A 12 -12.82 14.77 -11.33
C SER A 12 -13.83 14.26 -10.31
N ASP A 13 -13.85 14.83 -9.11
CA ASP A 13 -14.57 14.30 -7.95
C ASP A 13 -15.89 15.06 -7.71
N ARG A 14 -16.13 16.15 -8.47
CA ARG A 14 -17.38 16.94 -8.44
C ARG A 14 -18.65 16.13 -8.78
N PRO A 15 -18.64 15.19 -9.75
CA PRO A 15 -19.82 14.36 -10.02
C PRO A 15 -20.23 13.55 -8.79
N GLN A 16 -19.25 12.97 -8.07
CA GLN A 16 -19.50 12.17 -6.88
C GLN A 16 -20.03 13.01 -5.72
N LEU A 17 -19.54 14.25 -5.55
CA LEU A 17 -20.11 15.17 -4.57
C LEU A 17 -21.56 15.54 -4.92
N THR A 18 -21.86 15.74 -6.20
CA THR A 18 -23.21 16.07 -6.66
C THR A 18 -24.17 14.93 -6.40
N GLU A 19 -23.73 13.69 -6.64
CA GLU A 19 -24.48 12.47 -6.32
C GLU A 19 -24.73 12.34 -4.81
N ALA A 20 -23.71 12.57 -3.98
CA ALA A 20 -23.85 12.57 -2.52
C ALA A 20 -24.86 13.62 -2.02
N LEU A 21 -24.85 14.83 -2.60
CA LEU A 21 -25.82 15.88 -2.27
C LEU A 21 -27.24 15.53 -2.73
N ALA A 22 -27.39 14.88 -3.89
CA ALA A 22 -28.68 14.41 -4.37
C ALA A 22 -29.25 13.31 -3.47
N ALA A 23 -28.41 12.34 -3.07
CA ALA A 23 -28.78 11.29 -2.13
C ALA A 23 -29.23 11.86 -0.77
N ALA A 24 -28.53 12.89 -0.28
CA ALA A 24 -28.91 13.57 0.96
C ALA A 24 -30.28 14.26 0.85
N LYS A 25 -30.55 14.90 -0.29
CA LYS A 25 -31.85 15.52 -0.57
C LYS A 25 -32.98 14.50 -0.62
N ASP A 26 -32.71 13.28 -1.09
CA ASP A 26 -33.65 12.16 -1.12
C ASP A 26 -33.77 11.46 0.24
N ARG A 27 -33.25 12.06 1.33
CA ARG A 27 -33.25 11.54 2.71
C ARG A 27 -32.58 10.18 2.85
N GLN A 28 -31.62 9.86 1.98
CA GLN A 28 -30.81 8.65 2.13
C GLN A 28 -29.79 8.87 3.25
N GLY A 29 -29.76 7.94 4.22
CA GLY A 29 -28.94 8.07 5.43
C GLY A 29 -27.53 7.48 5.33
N ASP A 30 -27.25 6.65 4.32
CA ASP A 30 -25.95 5.98 4.16
C ASP A 30 -25.23 6.54 2.93
N ILE A 31 -24.59 7.68 3.10
CA ILE A 31 -23.81 8.34 2.05
C ILE A 31 -22.33 8.14 2.39
N ALA A 32 -21.62 7.42 1.52
CA ALA A 32 -20.19 7.18 1.70
C ALA A 32 -19.40 8.50 1.68
N PRO A 33 -18.38 8.65 2.54
CA PRO A 33 -17.53 9.83 2.52
C PRO A 33 -16.73 9.90 1.22
N LEU A 34 -16.53 11.12 0.73
CA LEU A 34 -15.78 11.42 -0.48
C LEU A 34 -14.37 11.90 -0.12
N ASP A 35 -13.35 11.15 -0.53
CA ASP A 35 -11.97 11.60 -0.45
C ASP A 35 -11.60 12.30 -1.77
N THR A 36 -11.16 13.55 -1.69
CA THR A 36 -10.69 14.35 -2.84
C THR A 36 -9.36 15.00 -2.50
N ARG A 37 -8.58 15.29 -3.55
CA ARG A 37 -7.42 16.19 -3.45
C ARG A 37 -7.84 17.63 -3.66
N THR A 38 -7.04 18.57 -3.17
CA THR A 38 -7.28 19.99 -3.42
C THR A 38 -6.83 20.34 -4.84
N PRO A 39 -7.61 21.10 -5.64
CA PRO A 39 -7.20 21.52 -6.98
C PRO A 39 -5.89 22.31 -7.01
N THR A 40 -5.59 23.04 -5.94
CA THR A 40 -4.40 23.90 -5.82
C THR A 40 -3.19 23.19 -5.23
N ASP A 41 -3.38 22.03 -4.60
CA ASP A 41 -2.34 21.29 -3.88
C ASP A 41 -2.66 19.79 -3.87
N GLU A 42 -2.01 19.04 -4.77
CA GLU A 42 -2.19 17.59 -4.90
C GLU A 42 -1.72 16.81 -3.66
N ALA A 43 -0.91 17.42 -2.79
CA ALA A 43 -0.47 16.78 -1.56
C ALA A 43 -1.55 16.84 -0.47
N ARG A 44 -2.55 17.73 -0.58
CA ARG A 44 -3.58 17.92 0.45
C ARG A 44 -4.86 17.16 0.12
N TYR A 45 -5.27 16.33 1.07
CA TYR A 45 -6.46 15.50 0.97
C TYR A 45 -7.54 15.99 1.93
N PHE A 46 -8.76 16.08 1.40
CA PHE A 46 -9.95 16.37 2.19
C PHE A 46 -10.93 15.21 2.06
N ARG A 47 -11.50 14.82 3.19
CA ARG A 47 -12.63 13.92 3.27
C ARG A 47 -13.89 14.72 3.52
N PHE A 48 -14.82 14.64 2.58
CA PHE A 48 -16.14 15.25 2.67
C PHE A 48 -17.14 14.23 3.19
N TYR A 49 -17.92 14.66 4.17
CA TYR A 49 -19.06 13.93 4.68
C TYR A 49 -20.31 14.72 4.35
N VAL A 50 -21.30 14.02 3.79
CA VAL A 50 -22.59 14.58 3.43
C VAL A 50 -23.65 13.80 4.20
N ASN A 51 -24.44 14.49 5.00
CA ASN A 51 -25.53 13.88 5.76
C ASN A 51 -26.85 14.56 5.40
N ALA A 52 -27.90 13.76 5.18
CA ALA A 52 -29.25 14.26 5.00
C ALA A 52 -29.73 14.95 6.29
N VAL A 53 -30.40 16.09 6.14
CA VAL A 53 -31.14 16.69 7.25
C VAL A 53 -32.55 16.11 7.22
N ILE A 54 -32.88 15.35 8.27
CA ILE A 54 -34.22 14.79 8.45
C ILE A 54 -34.94 15.67 9.47
N ASP A 55 -35.76 16.60 8.99
CA ASP A 55 -36.73 17.28 9.83
C ASP A 55 -37.94 16.35 10.06
N GLN A 56 -38.44 16.32 11.30
CA GLN A 56 -39.61 15.55 11.71
C GLN A 56 -40.93 16.28 11.41
N SER A 57 -40.86 17.52 10.91
CA SER A 57 -42.01 18.25 10.40
C SER A 57 -42.50 17.69 9.05
N ASP A 58 -43.79 17.84 8.76
CA ASP A 58 -44.38 17.53 7.43
C ASP A 58 -43.97 18.57 6.36
N GLU A 59 -43.20 19.59 6.74
CA GLU A 59 -42.66 20.58 5.83
C GLU A 59 -41.33 20.10 5.23
N ALA A 60 -41.07 20.48 3.98
CA ALA A 60 -39.77 20.21 3.39
C ALA A 60 -38.71 21.01 4.17
N PRO A 61 -37.65 20.38 4.70
CA PRO A 61 -36.63 21.09 5.46
C PRO A 61 -35.97 22.18 4.61
N GLU A 62 -35.76 23.36 5.20
CA GLU A 62 -35.07 24.47 4.52
C GLU A 62 -33.61 24.11 4.14
N GLU A 63 -32.99 23.22 4.92
CA GLU A 63 -31.67 22.67 4.66
C GLU A 63 -31.80 21.20 4.25
N ALA A 64 -31.31 20.84 3.06
CA ALA A 64 -31.40 19.47 2.56
C ALA A 64 -30.23 18.58 3.00
N ALA A 65 -29.06 19.16 3.31
CA ALA A 65 -27.85 18.42 3.63
C ALA A 65 -26.89 19.23 4.50
N ILE A 66 -26.22 18.54 5.42
CA ILE A 66 -25.04 19.05 6.14
C ILE A 66 -23.79 18.48 5.48
N VAL A 67 -22.89 19.37 5.08
CA VAL A 67 -21.59 19.02 4.51
C VAL A 67 -20.49 19.50 5.43
N TYR A 68 -19.58 18.60 5.83
CA TYR A 68 -18.35 18.97 6.51
C TYR A 68 -17.15 18.29 5.86
N ALA A 69 -16.00 18.98 5.92
CA ALA A 69 -14.75 18.51 5.36
C ALA A 69 -13.72 18.35 6.47
N VAL A 70 -12.98 17.25 6.44
CA VAL A 70 -11.86 16.96 7.34
C VAL A 70 -10.61 16.81 6.50
N GLU A 71 -9.55 17.52 6.85
CA GLU A 71 -8.24 17.30 6.22
C GLU A 71 -7.68 15.95 6.71
N VAL A 72 -7.35 15.07 5.77
CA VAL A 72 -6.86 13.70 6.03
C VAL A 72 -5.47 13.47 5.42
N THR A 73 -4.75 14.55 5.12
CA THR A 73 -3.42 14.52 4.48
C THR A 73 -2.43 13.63 5.23
N GLU A 74 -2.25 13.88 6.54
CA GLU A 74 -1.30 13.12 7.37
C GLU A 74 -1.73 11.65 7.50
N GLN A 75 -3.03 11.40 7.64
CA GLN A 75 -3.57 10.05 7.69
C GLN A 75 -3.24 9.27 6.41
N LYS A 76 -3.49 9.86 5.24
CA LYS A 76 -3.20 9.24 3.94
C LYS A 76 -1.70 8.98 3.75
N ALA A 77 -0.84 9.90 4.21
CA ALA A 77 0.60 9.72 4.16
C ALA A 77 1.06 8.54 5.02
N LEU A 78 0.52 8.42 6.24
CA LEU A 78 0.79 7.29 7.14
C LEU A 78 0.29 5.97 6.57
N GLU A 79 -0.94 5.94 6.02
CA GLU A 79 -1.51 4.75 5.36
C GLU A 79 -0.60 4.27 4.21
N ALA A 80 -0.11 5.21 3.38
CA ALA A 80 0.81 4.89 2.29
C ALA A 80 2.15 4.35 2.80
N GLN A 81 2.72 4.94 3.85
CA GLN A 81 3.96 4.47 4.45
C GLN A 81 3.80 3.08 5.07
N MET A 82 2.68 2.81 5.73
CA MET A 82 2.36 1.49 6.28
C MET A 82 2.23 0.45 5.18
N ALA A 83 1.51 0.76 4.10
CA ALA A 83 1.36 -0.13 2.95
C ALA A 83 2.73 -0.46 2.31
N GLN A 84 3.60 0.54 2.18
CA GLN A 84 4.96 0.34 1.66
C GLN A 84 5.81 -0.53 2.59
N THR A 85 5.72 -0.32 3.90
CA THR A 85 6.44 -1.11 4.91
C THR A 85 5.98 -2.57 4.89
N GLN A 86 4.66 -2.81 4.78
CA GLN A 86 4.11 -4.16 4.65
C GLN A 86 4.61 -4.87 3.39
N LYS A 87 4.64 -4.16 2.26
CA LYS A 87 5.26 -4.68 1.02
C LYS A 87 6.72 -5.07 1.24
N MET A 88 7.51 -4.20 1.87
CA MET A 88 8.92 -4.46 2.10
C MET A 88 9.15 -5.64 3.05
N ASN A 89 8.32 -5.78 4.08
CA ASN A 89 8.36 -6.93 4.97
C ASN A 89 8.05 -8.23 4.22
N ALA A 90 7.01 -8.25 3.38
CA ALA A 90 6.68 -9.42 2.57
C ALA A 90 7.83 -9.79 1.60
N VAL A 91 8.44 -8.81 0.95
CA VAL A 91 9.63 -9.00 0.10
C VAL A 91 10.80 -9.54 0.91
N GLY A 92 11.07 -8.97 2.09
CA GLY A 92 12.16 -9.42 2.97
C GLY A 92 11.96 -10.84 3.49
N THR A 93 10.73 -11.21 3.88
CA THR A 93 10.39 -12.58 4.28
C THR A 93 10.59 -13.56 3.12
N LEU A 94 10.11 -13.21 1.92
CA LEU A 94 10.30 -14.05 0.73
C LEU A 94 11.79 -14.20 0.40
N ALA A 95 12.53 -13.10 0.38
CA ALA A 95 13.97 -13.10 0.12
C ALA A 95 14.75 -13.91 1.17
N GLY A 96 14.37 -13.80 2.46
CA GLY A 96 14.95 -14.58 3.56
C GLY A 96 14.68 -16.08 3.41
N GLY A 97 13.47 -16.46 3.01
CA GLY A 97 13.12 -17.85 2.70
C GLY A 97 13.93 -18.39 1.52
N ILE A 98 14.01 -17.64 0.41
CA ILE A 98 14.82 -18.01 -0.76
C ILE A 98 16.30 -18.14 -0.38
N ALA A 99 16.84 -17.18 0.38
CA ALA A 99 18.23 -17.20 0.82
C ALA A 99 18.52 -18.41 1.73
N HIS A 100 17.60 -18.71 2.65
CA HIS A 100 17.69 -19.89 3.50
C HIS A 100 17.73 -21.18 2.67
N ASP A 101 16.82 -21.35 1.72
CA ASP A 101 16.75 -22.56 0.88
C ASP A 101 17.98 -22.69 -0.03
N PHE A 102 18.49 -21.56 -0.55
CA PHE A 102 19.72 -21.54 -1.33
C PHE A 102 20.93 -21.96 -0.49
N ASN A 103 21.03 -21.44 0.73
CA ASN A 103 22.10 -21.81 1.67
C ASN A 103 22.03 -23.29 2.08
N ASN A 104 20.83 -23.87 2.18
CA ASN A 104 20.66 -25.29 2.45
C ASN A 104 21.25 -26.16 1.34
N VAL A 105 20.91 -25.85 0.07
CA VAL A 105 21.45 -26.58 -1.08
C VAL A 105 22.96 -26.35 -1.22
N LEU A 106 23.43 -25.12 -1.05
CA LEU A 106 24.85 -24.79 -1.12
C LEU A 106 25.67 -25.56 -0.07
N THR A 107 25.14 -25.68 1.15
CA THR A 107 25.78 -26.45 2.22
C THR A 107 25.90 -27.93 1.87
N ALA A 108 24.88 -28.52 1.25
CA ALA A 108 24.93 -29.92 0.79
C ALA A 108 25.96 -30.12 -0.34
N ILE A 109 26.06 -29.17 -1.27
CA ILE A 109 27.08 -29.17 -2.36
C ILE A 109 28.49 -29.06 -1.77
N LEU A 110 28.70 -28.15 -0.83
CA LEU A 110 29.96 -27.98 -0.13
C LEU A 110 30.38 -29.25 0.61
N LEU A 111 29.47 -29.84 1.39
CA LEU A 111 29.73 -31.09 2.12
C LEU A 111 30.12 -32.23 1.18
N SER A 112 29.41 -32.36 0.06
CA SER A 112 29.71 -33.38 -0.95
C SER A 112 31.07 -33.14 -1.60
N SER A 113 31.39 -31.88 -1.92
CA SER A 113 32.68 -31.49 -2.50
C SER A 113 33.84 -31.74 -1.53
N ASP A 114 33.67 -31.40 -0.25
CA ASP A 114 34.65 -31.68 0.81
C ASP A 114 34.86 -33.19 0.97
N HIS A 115 33.79 -34.00 0.92
CA HIS A 115 33.91 -35.45 0.98
C HIS A 115 34.70 -36.02 -0.21
N LEU A 116 34.44 -35.55 -1.42
CA LEU A 116 35.18 -35.97 -2.62
C LEU A 116 36.65 -35.55 -2.56
N LEU A 117 36.94 -34.34 -2.06
CA LEU A 117 38.32 -33.88 -1.87
C LEU A 117 39.11 -34.70 -0.86
N LEU A 118 38.46 -35.27 0.17
CA LEU A 118 39.11 -36.19 1.11
C LEU A 118 39.54 -37.51 0.47
N GLN A 119 38.90 -37.91 -0.63
CA GLN A 119 39.18 -39.17 -1.35
C GLN A 119 40.04 -38.96 -2.61
N ALA A 120 40.07 -37.75 -3.16
CA ALA A 120 40.80 -37.40 -4.37
C ALA A 120 42.30 -37.18 -4.11
N ARG A 121 43.14 -37.57 -5.07
CA ARG A 121 44.57 -37.24 -5.08
C ARG A 121 44.81 -35.92 -5.83
N PRO A 122 45.86 -35.16 -5.49
CA PRO A 122 46.19 -33.92 -6.21
C PRO A 122 46.45 -34.10 -7.72
N SER A 123 46.78 -35.32 -8.16
CA SER A 123 46.98 -35.67 -9.57
C SER A 123 45.68 -35.98 -10.32
N ASP A 124 44.56 -36.13 -9.62
CA ASP A 124 43.28 -36.49 -10.23
C ASP A 124 42.70 -35.26 -10.96
N ALA A 125 42.18 -35.47 -12.17
CA ALA A 125 41.72 -34.38 -13.03
C ALA A 125 40.60 -33.52 -12.39
N SER A 126 39.76 -34.12 -11.52
CA SER A 126 38.65 -33.44 -10.84
C SER A 126 39.07 -32.63 -9.60
N PHE A 127 40.32 -32.76 -9.12
CA PHE A 127 40.75 -32.10 -7.89
C PHE A 127 40.73 -30.57 -7.99
N ALA A 128 41.14 -30.03 -9.14
CA ALA A 128 41.15 -28.59 -9.40
C ALA A 128 39.74 -27.99 -9.37
N ASP A 129 38.78 -28.63 -10.05
CA ASP A 129 37.38 -28.17 -10.14
C ASP A 129 36.67 -28.21 -8.78
N LEU A 130 36.93 -29.25 -7.97
CA LEU A 130 36.38 -29.36 -6.61
C LEU A 130 36.93 -28.26 -5.69
N MET A 131 38.23 -27.95 -5.79
CA MET A 131 38.85 -26.86 -5.04
C MET A 131 38.33 -25.50 -5.48
N GLU A 132 38.07 -25.30 -6.77
CA GLU A 132 37.46 -24.08 -7.30
C GLU A 132 36.02 -23.91 -6.79
N THR A 133 35.22 -24.97 -6.85
CA THR A 133 33.85 -25.00 -6.32
C THR A 133 33.82 -24.59 -4.85
N LYS A 134 34.70 -25.19 -4.02
CA LYS A 134 34.82 -24.83 -2.61
C LYS A 134 35.25 -23.38 -2.40
N ARG A 135 36.18 -22.88 -3.20
CA ARG A 135 36.67 -21.51 -3.09
C ARG A 135 35.59 -20.50 -3.47
N ASN A 136 34.80 -20.77 -4.50
CA ASN A 136 33.72 -19.91 -4.96
C ASN A 136 32.54 -19.89 -3.97
N ALA A 137 32.23 -21.01 -3.35
CA ALA A 137 31.15 -21.09 -2.36
C ALA A 137 31.47 -20.42 -1.01
N ASN A 138 32.76 -20.17 -0.71
CA ASN A 138 33.22 -19.46 0.50
C ASN A 138 33.57 -17.97 0.25
N ARG A 139 33.34 -17.46 -0.96
CA ARG A 139 33.48 -16.04 -1.30
C ARG A 139 32.23 -15.27 -0.90
#